data_AF-A0ABD5TSR5-F1
#
_entry.id   AF-A0ABD5TSR5-F1
#
_cell.length_a   1.000
_cell.length_b   1.000
_cell.length_c   1.000
_cell.angle_alpha   90.00
_cell.angle_beta   90.00
_cell.angle_gamma   90.00
#
_symmetry.space_group_name_H-M   'P 1'
#
loop_
_entity.id
_entity.type
_entity.pdbx_description
1 polymer ?
#
loop_
_entity_poly.entity_id
_entity_poly.type
_entity_poly.pdbx_seq_one_letter_code
_entity_poly.pdbx_strand_id
1 'polypeptide(L)'
;MRENDYQTRRADGPSQSRARGATFDRRTAIKAAVAGLGAASLPVGSVAAEGTDESDDVHTLMIAANGPTEYEFTVDGTLEADTVGGDFSADDDDEPGDGPGPYNAAITDTTGPLPEDAGGTTYLGDRYRTFGYISFEVEDSGYDVNVYYNGDPVAPADVPDWQTDDGDLNLLTIAANGPTEYTIQAEGTLNPDTVGGNFSADSDDEPVENDDGTLTAADETGPLPADAGGLTYLGDRYLFSGTVEELSLTPADPSYNVEVYLDERIVSPSTVRDNDF
;
A
#
# COMPACT_ATOMS: atom_id res chain seq x y z
N MET A 1 -37.59 -32.58 22.87
CA MET A 1 -38.80 -32.28 23.69
C MET A 1 -38.31 -31.52 24.92
N ARG A 2 -38.58 -30.23 25.17
CA ARG A 2 -39.54 -29.21 24.69
C ARG A 2 -38.79 -27.85 24.80
N GLU A 3 -38.71 -26.97 23.83
CA GLU A 3 -39.70 -25.96 23.36
C GLU A 3 -40.52 -25.28 24.47
N ASN A 4 -40.31 -23.96 24.61
CA ASN A 4 -41.32 -22.89 24.77
C ASN A 4 -40.54 -21.55 24.92
N ASP A 5 -40.46 -20.72 23.88
CA ASP A 5 -41.43 -19.68 23.49
C ASP A 5 -41.72 -18.64 24.56
N TYR A 6 -41.20 -17.43 24.34
CA TYR A 6 -41.86 -16.17 24.71
C TYR A 6 -41.53 -15.09 23.65
N GLN A 7 -42.37 -15.03 22.61
CA GLN A 7 -42.80 -13.75 22.05
C GLN A 7 -44.16 -13.41 22.71
N THR A 8 -44.56 -12.17 22.99
CA THR A 8 -44.77 -11.02 22.11
C THR A 8 -45.30 -9.87 22.97
N ARG A 9 -45.03 -8.61 22.60
CA ARG A 9 -46.08 -7.57 22.48
C ARG A 9 -45.58 -6.37 21.66
N ARG A 10 -46.21 -6.21 20.49
CA ARG A 10 -46.24 -5.01 19.64
C ARG A 10 -47.26 -3.99 20.14
N ALA A 11 -47.03 -2.72 19.80
CA ALA A 11 -47.98 -1.78 19.20
C ALA A 11 -47.13 -0.73 18.44
N ASP A 12 -47.07 -0.73 17.10
CA ASP A 12 -47.91 0.06 16.16
C ASP A 12 -48.01 1.56 16.54
N GLY A 13 -47.65 2.56 15.74
CA GLY A 13 -47.42 2.67 14.29
C GLY A 13 -47.02 4.13 13.90
N PRO A 14 -47.21 4.59 12.65
CA PRO A 14 -46.13 5.21 11.84
C PRO A 14 -46.29 6.72 11.55
N SER A 15 -45.21 7.34 11.02
CA SER A 15 -45.32 8.49 10.12
C SER A 15 -44.25 8.47 9.02
N GLN A 16 -44.71 8.29 7.78
CA GLN A 16 -43.94 8.59 6.57
C GLN A 16 -43.89 10.10 6.34
N SER A 17 -42.73 10.63 5.92
CA SER A 17 -42.67 11.81 5.05
C SER A 17 -41.66 11.55 3.93
N ARG A 18 -42.13 11.71 2.70
CA ARG A 18 -41.46 11.48 1.43
C ARG A 18 -40.49 12.60 1.05
N ALA A 19 -39.44 12.15 0.33
CA ALA A 19 -38.90 12.68 -0.92
C ALA A 19 -38.20 14.05 -0.98
N ARG A 20 -36.92 14.00 -1.38
CA ARG A 20 -36.26 14.66 -2.53
C ARG A 20 -34.86 14.01 -2.59
N GLY A 21 -34.39 13.32 -3.64
CA GLY A 21 -34.54 13.61 -5.06
C GLY A 21 -33.36 14.46 -5.52
N ALA A 22 -32.15 13.90 -5.55
CA ALA A 22 -31.00 14.48 -6.24
C ALA A 22 -30.49 13.45 -7.27
N THR A 23 -30.98 13.62 -8.48
CA THR A 23 -30.48 13.05 -9.73
C THR A 23 -29.01 13.44 -9.93
N PHE A 24 -28.13 12.44 -10.11
CA PHE A 24 -26.77 12.66 -10.62
C PHE A 24 -26.84 13.02 -12.11
N ASP A 25 -26.44 14.24 -12.43
CA ASP A 25 -26.37 14.76 -13.79
C ASP A 25 -24.95 14.52 -14.35
N ARG A 26 -24.85 13.60 -15.32
CA ARG A 26 -23.64 13.36 -16.12
C ARG A 26 -23.64 14.35 -17.28
N ARG A 27 -22.97 15.51 -17.13
CA ARG A 27 -22.23 16.25 -18.18
C ARG A 27 -21.98 17.72 -17.80
N THR A 28 -20.82 18.22 -18.25
CA THR A 28 -20.37 19.64 -18.35
C THR A 28 -19.37 20.02 -17.24
N ALA A 29 -18.13 20.47 -17.49
CA ALA A 29 -17.56 21.08 -18.70
C ALA A 29 -16.03 20.86 -18.84
N ILE A 30 -15.64 20.71 -20.09
CA ILE A 30 -14.31 20.88 -20.68
C ILE A 30 -13.96 22.38 -20.80
N LYS A 31 -12.64 22.70 -20.73
CA LYS A 31 -11.87 23.95 -21.05
C LYS A 31 -11.53 24.86 -19.86
N ALA A 32 -10.31 25.41 -19.72
CA ALA A 32 -9.04 25.28 -20.45
C ALA A 32 -7.91 25.98 -19.65
N ALA A 33 -6.71 25.40 -19.74
CA ALA A 33 -5.38 26.03 -19.81
C ALA A 33 -5.02 27.18 -18.86
N VAL A 34 -4.10 26.90 -17.94
CA VAL A 34 -2.98 27.80 -17.64
C VAL A 34 -1.70 27.04 -17.95
N ALA A 35 -0.98 27.55 -18.94
CA ALA A 35 0.39 27.15 -19.24
C ALA A 35 1.30 27.53 -18.07
N GLY A 36 1.88 26.53 -17.42
CA GLY A 36 3.01 26.64 -16.52
C GLY A 36 4.03 25.59 -16.94
N LEU A 37 5.12 26.03 -17.54
CA LEU A 37 6.27 25.20 -17.89
C LEU A 37 6.89 24.64 -16.59
N GLY A 38 6.64 23.36 -16.33
CA GLY A 38 7.34 22.54 -15.35
C GLY A 38 7.54 21.17 -15.97
N ALA A 39 8.50 21.10 -16.90
CA ALA A 39 8.94 19.83 -17.47
C ALA A 39 9.66 19.05 -16.36
N ALA A 40 8.97 18.11 -15.73
CA ALA A 40 9.65 16.92 -15.25
C ALA A 40 10.02 16.13 -16.50
N SER A 41 11.30 16.10 -16.78
CA SER A 41 11.91 15.28 -17.81
C SER A 41 11.58 13.82 -17.52
N LEU A 42 10.72 13.22 -18.34
CA LEU A 42 10.74 11.76 -18.53
C LEU A 42 12.18 11.39 -18.94
N PRO A 43 12.88 10.49 -18.23
CA PRO A 43 14.05 9.86 -18.81
C PRO A 43 13.62 9.17 -20.10
N VAL A 44 14.30 9.52 -21.18
CA VAL A 44 14.07 8.99 -22.52
C VAL A 44 14.58 7.54 -22.52
N GLY A 45 13.66 6.60 -22.43
CA GLY A 45 13.97 5.16 -22.48
C GLY A 45 12.79 4.24 -22.80
N SER A 46 11.62 4.75 -23.21
CA SER A 46 10.49 3.89 -23.57
C SER A 46 10.65 3.33 -24.99
N VAL A 47 11.08 2.07 -25.10
CA VAL A 47 10.87 1.25 -26.30
C VAL A 47 9.40 0.86 -26.34
N ALA A 48 8.67 1.40 -27.33
CA ALA A 48 7.27 1.08 -27.54
C ALA A 48 7.15 -0.17 -28.41
N ALA A 49 6.68 -1.28 -27.83
CA ALA A 49 6.16 -2.41 -28.60
C ALA A 49 4.79 -2.03 -29.20
N GLU A 50 4.58 -2.31 -30.48
CA GLU A 50 3.39 -1.91 -31.24
C GLU A 50 2.36 -3.06 -31.21
N GLY A 51 1.30 -2.97 -30.38
CA GLY A 51 0.29 -4.05 -30.33
C GLY A 51 -0.95 -3.85 -29.44
N THR A 52 -2.06 -3.42 -30.07
CA THR A 52 -3.48 -3.71 -29.76
C THR A 52 -4.03 -3.72 -28.32
N ASP A 53 -4.76 -2.65 -27.95
CA ASP A 53 -5.98 -2.62 -27.09
C ASP A 53 -5.92 -3.42 -25.77
N GLU A 54 -4.74 -3.59 -25.19
CA GLU A 54 -4.54 -3.98 -23.79
C GLU A 54 -4.55 -2.72 -22.93
N SER A 55 -5.01 -2.85 -21.69
CA SER A 55 -5.31 -1.74 -20.79
C SER A 55 -4.22 -0.66 -20.77
N ASP A 56 -4.52 0.56 -21.23
CA ASP A 56 -3.66 1.75 -21.08
C ASP A 56 -3.45 2.14 -19.59
N ASP A 57 -4.09 1.42 -18.65
CA ASP A 57 -3.97 1.68 -17.22
C ASP A 57 -2.60 1.19 -16.72
N VAL A 58 -1.90 2.09 -16.04
CA VAL A 58 -0.61 1.80 -15.40
C VAL A 58 -0.87 1.20 -14.03
N HIS A 59 -0.24 0.05 -13.77
CA HIS A 59 -0.30 -0.70 -12.52
C HIS A 59 1.02 -0.63 -11.76
N THR A 60 0.95 -0.83 -10.45
CA THR A 60 2.14 -0.92 -9.58
C THR A 60 2.30 -2.36 -9.13
N LEU A 61 3.49 -2.94 -9.30
CA LEU A 61 3.84 -4.24 -8.73
C LEU A 61 4.97 -4.04 -7.73
N MET A 62 4.78 -4.49 -6.50
CA MET A 62 5.81 -4.42 -5.46
C MET A 62 6.04 -5.81 -4.89
N ILE A 63 7.31 -6.20 -4.79
CA ILE A 63 7.75 -7.49 -4.26
C ILE A 63 8.52 -7.19 -2.99
N ALA A 64 8.00 -7.59 -1.85
CA ALA A 64 8.59 -7.32 -0.54
C ALA A 64 8.92 -8.64 0.18
N ALA A 65 10.07 -8.70 0.84
CA ALA A 65 10.49 -9.87 1.60
C ALA A 65 11.20 -9.51 2.91
N ASN A 66 11.04 -10.37 3.92
CA ASN A 66 11.78 -10.27 5.20
C ASN A 66 13.04 -11.16 5.25
N GLY A 67 13.50 -11.59 4.08
CA GLY A 67 14.63 -12.49 3.85
C GLY A 67 15.03 -12.48 2.38
N PRO A 68 16.29 -12.82 2.02
CA PRO A 68 16.73 -12.84 0.63
C PRO A 68 15.83 -13.68 -0.27
N THR A 69 15.34 -13.06 -1.33
CA THR A 69 14.39 -13.63 -2.28
C THR A 69 14.73 -13.15 -3.68
N GLU A 70 15.14 -14.09 -4.53
CA GLU A 70 15.29 -13.83 -5.96
C GLU A 70 13.90 -13.78 -6.61
N TYR A 71 13.71 -12.87 -7.55
CA TYR A 71 12.50 -12.81 -8.38
C TYR A 71 12.82 -12.57 -9.86
N GLU A 72 11.89 -12.96 -10.70
CA GLU A 72 11.88 -12.64 -12.12
C GLU A 72 10.44 -12.36 -12.55
N PHE A 73 10.22 -11.29 -13.28
CA PHE A 73 8.91 -10.78 -13.65
C PHE A 73 8.93 -10.33 -15.11
N THR A 74 8.02 -10.87 -15.93
CA THR A 74 7.96 -10.60 -17.37
C THR A 74 6.60 -10.05 -17.77
N VAL A 75 6.61 -8.97 -18.54
CA VAL A 75 5.42 -8.24 -19.02
C VAL A 75 5.41 -8.18 -20.54
N ASP A 76 4.26 -8.49 -21.15
CA ASP A 76 3.94 -8.08 -22.53
C ASP A 76 3.28 -6.71 -22.47
N GLY A 77 4.04 -5.65 -22.81
CA GLY A 77 3.63 -4.26 -22.65
C GLY A 77 4.77 -3.34 -22.25
N THR A 78 4.54 -2.48 -21.25
CA THR A 78 5.57 -1.58 -20.71
C THR A 78 5.97 -1.99 -19.30
N LEU A 79 7.23 -1.83 -18.94
CA LEU A 79 7.77 -2.10 -17.60
C LEU A 79 8.87 -1.09 -17.27
N GLU A 80 8.79 -0.48 -16.09
CA GLU A 80 9.76 0.51 -15.58
C GLU A 80 9.99 0.31 -14.08
N ALA A 81 11.23 0.46 -13.62
CA ALA A 81 11.57 0.47 -12.20
C ALA A 81 11.08 1.76 -11.53
N ASP A 82 10.32 1.64 -10.44
CA ASP A 82 9.85 2.78 -9.65
C ASP A 82 10.86 3.11 -8.56
N THR A 83 11.75 4.06 -8.88
CA THR A 83 12.84 4.51 -7.99
C THR A 83 12.41 5.61 -7.00
N VAL A 84 11.13 6.01 -7.03
CA VAL A 84 10.61 7.15 -6.25
C VAL A 84 9.47 6.72 -5.32
N GLY A 85 8.65 5.76 -5.75
CA GLY A 85 7.48 5.30 -5.01
C GLY A 85 7.73 4.11 -4.10
N GLY A 86 6.79 3.90 -3.16
CA GLY A 86 6.79 2.71 -2.32
C GLY A 86 7.70 2.80 -1.11
N ASP A 87 8.15 4.00 -0.73
CA ASP A 87 8.74 4.21 0.59
C ASP A 87 7.66 4.36 1.64
N PHE A 88 7.55 3.36 2.51
CA PHE A 88 6.73 3.34 3.71
C PHE A 88 7.56 3.32 4.99
N SER A 89 8.86 3.63 4.90
CA SER A 89 9.71 3.73 6.08
C SER A 89 9.24 4.93 6.90
N ALA A 90 9.08 4.78 8.21
CA ALA A 90 8.77 5.92 9.06
C ALA A 90 9.90 6.97 9.01
N ASP A 91 9.54 8.23 9.16
CA ASP A 91 10.48 9.34 9.11
C ASP A 91 11.49 9.27 10.28
N ASP A 92 12.70 9.78 10.05
CA ASP A 92 13.78 9.77 11.06
C ASP A 92 13.44 10.60 12.32
N ASP A 93 12.50 11.55 12.22
CA ASP A 93 12.02 12.38 13.33
C ASP A 93 10.73 11.89 13.99
N ASP A 94 10.20 10.74 13.57
CA ASP A 94 9.12 10.05 14.25
C ASP A 94 9.61 9.53 15.61
N GLU A 95 9.44 10.32 16.66
CA GLU A 95 9.73 9.92 18.04
C GLU A 95 8.42 9.90 18.86
N PRO A 96 7.93 8.71 19.27
CA PRO A 96 6.74 8.61 20.10
C PRO A 96 6.91 9.36 21.42
N GLY A 97 5.96 10.25 21.71
CA GLY A 97 5.88 10.99 22.97
C GLY A 97 5.04 10.27 24.03
N ASP A 98 4.91 10.91 25.20
CA ASP A 98 4.01 10.43 26.25
C ASP A 98 2.55 10.46 25.79
N GLY A 99 1.87 9.31 25.87
CA GLY A 99 0.46 9.19 25.50
C GLY A 99 -0.51 9.86 26.48
N PRO A 100 -1.70 10.29 26.03
CA PRO A 100 -2.74 10.78 26.92
C PRO A 100 -3.48 9.62 27.61
N GLY A 101 -3.89 9.82 28.87
CA GLY A 101 -4.82 8.89 29.54
C GLY A 101 -4.21 7.52 29.84
N PRO A 102 -4.83 6.39 29.43
CA PRO A 102 -4.30 5.05 29.68
C PRO A 102 -3.11 4.68 28.78
N TYR A 103 -2.90 5.40 27.67
CA TYR A 103 -1.83 5.14 26.73
C TYR A 103 -0.48 5.60 27.27
N ASN A 104 0.56 4.79 27.10
CA ASN A 104 1.92 5.12 27.52
C ASN A 104 2.77 5.69 26.38
N ALA A 105 2.32 5.61 25.13
CA ALA A 105 2.97 6.21 23.97
C ALA A 105 1.94 6.82 23.01
N ALA A 106 2.29 7.92 22.35
CA ALA A 106 1.50 8.47 21.25
C ALA A 106 2.40 9.15 20.22
N ILE A 107 1.99 9.11 18.96
CA ILE A 107 2.57 9.89 17.88
C ILE A 107 1.45 10.52 17.05
N THR A 108 1.66 11.77 16.64
CA THR A 108 0.83 12.46 15.66
C THR A 108 1.79 12.93 14.59
N ASP A 109 1.55 12.51 13.36
CA ASP A 109 2.45 12.73 12.25
C ASP A 109 1.68 12.93 10.94
N THR A 110 2.34 13.47 9.91
CA THR A 110 1.80 13.72 8.58
C THR A 110 2.59 12.97 7.52
N THR A 111 1.94 11.96 6.97
CA THR A 111 2.53 11.14 5.93
C THR A 111 2.28 11.69 4.53
N GLY A 112 3.16 11.37 3.57
CA GLY A 112 2.99 11.65 2.15
C GLY A 112 3.29 13.10 1.72
N PRO A 113 4.15 13.34 0.71
CA PRO A 113 4.36 14.67 0.16
C PRO A 113 3.18 15.12 -0.70
N LEU A 114 3.13 16.41 -1.06
CA LEU A 114 2.13 16.89 -2.03
C LEU A 114 2.21 16.08 -3.34
N PRO A 115 1.09 15.77 -4.01
CA PRO A 115 1.11 14.98 -5.24
C PRO A 115 2.03 15.54 -6.34
N GLU A 116 2.17 16.87 -6.41
CA GLU A 116 3.06 17.57 -7.34
C GLU A 116 4.55 17.36 -7.04
N ASP A 117 4.88 17.00 -5.80
CA ASP A 117 6.22 16.67 -5.33
C ASP A 117 6.46 15.14 -5.32
N ALA A 118 5.39 14.32 -5.29
CA ALA A 118 5.43 12.86 -5.27
C ALA A 118 5.52 12.22 -6.68
N GLY A 119 5.40 13.00 -7.74
CA GLY A 119 5.31 12.48 -9.12
C GLY A 119 3.90 12.06 -9.54
N GLY A 120 2.85 12.46 -8.82
CA GLY A 120 1.45 12.20 -9.18
C GLY A 120 0.73 11.27 -8.21
N THR A 121 0.48 10.02 -8.63
CA THR A 121 -0.33 9.02 -7.92
C THR A 121 0.46 8.13 -6.95
N THR A 122 1.72 8.49 -6.70
CA THR A 122 2.63 7.73 -5.86
C THR A 122 2.13 7.68 -4.42
N TYR A 123 2.03 6.47 -3.87
CA TYR A 123 1.82 6.27 -2.44
C TYR A 123 3.17 6.23 -1.73
N LEU A 124 3.25 7.03 -0.67
CA LEU A 124 4.32 7.05 0.30
C LEU A 124 3.70 6.96 1.69
N GLY A 125 4.48 6.54 2.66
CA GLY A 125 4.14 6.85 4.03
C GLY A 125 4.96 6.17 5.11
N ASP A 126 4.30 5.71 6.17
CA ASP A 126 4.98 5.35 7.40
C ASP A 126 4.59 3.96 7.88
N ARG A 127 5.56 3.26 8.46
CA ARG A 127 5.38 1.95 9.05
C ARG A 127 5.83 1.94 10.50
N TYR A 128 5.00 1.32 11.33
CA TYR A 128 5.22 1.20 12.76
C TYR A 128 5.20 -0.25 13.21
N ARG A 129 6.11 -0.60 14.11
CA ARG A 129 6.12 -1.85 14.88
C ARG A 129 5.43 -1.60 16.21
N THR A 130 4.31 -2.29 16.43
CA THR A 130 3.41 -2.05 17.56
C THR A 130 3.16 -3.31 18.37
N PHE A 131 2.90 -3.15 19.66
CA PHE A 131 2.43 -4.23 20.54
C PHE A 131 1.56 -3.63 21.65
N GLY A 132 0.47 -4.31 22.02
CA GLY A 132 -0.44 -3.90 23.10
C GLY A 132 -1.78 -3.37 22.60
N TYR A 133 -2.42 -2.50 23.40
CA TYR A 133 -3.63 -1.81 22.92
C TYR A 133 -3.22 -0.65 22.02
N ILE A 134 -3.89 -0.48 20.89
CA ILE A 134 -3.69 0.68 20.02
C ILE A 134 -5.01 1.41 19.77
N SER A 135 -4.92 2.71 19.55
CA SER A 135 -5.96 3.54 18.98
C SER A 135 -5.36 4.24 17.79
N PHE A 136 -6.04 4.16 16.65
CA PHE A 136 -5.61 4.77 15.41
C PHE A 136 -6.68 5.70 14.87
N GLU A 137 -6.27 6.92 14.54
CA GLU A 137 -7.12 7.93 13.91
C GLU A 137 -6.37 8.52 12.72
N VAL A 138 -7.09 8.79 11.64
CA VAL A 138 -6.58 9.48 10.46
C VAL A 138 -7.52 10.63 10.12
N GLU A 139 -6.97 11.80 9.85
CA GLU A 139 -7.76 12.96 9.44
C GLU A 139 -8.19 12.84 7.98
N ASP A 140 -9.40 13.31 7.66
CA ASP A 140 -9.88 13.41 6.28
C ASP A 140 -9.14 14.56 5.57
N SER A 141 -8.09 14.21 4.84
CA SER A 141 -7.26 15.12 4.07
C SER A 141 -7.80 15.39 2.65
N GLY A 142 -8.76 14.58 2.19
CA GLY A 142 -9.22 14.55 0.80
C GLY A 142 -8.30 13.80 -0.17
N TYR A 143 -7.23 13.17 0.34
CA TYR A 143 -6.34 12.26 -0.38
C TYR A 143 -6.76 10.80 -0.16
N ASP A 144 -6.28 9.90 -1.02
CA ASP A 144 -6.49 8.46 -0.83
C ASP A 144 -5.50 7.95 0.21
N VAL A 145 -6.02 7.18 1.16
CA VAL A 145 -5.25 6.60 2.26
C VAL A 145 -5.55 5.12 2.35
N ASN A 146 -4.51 4.31 2.30
CA ASN A 146 -4.56 2.88 2.53
C ASN A 146 -3.87 2.56 3.86
N VAL A 147 -4.51 1.71 4.66
CA VAL A 147 -3.97 1.28 5.96
C VAL A 147 -3.85 -0.24 5.93
N TYR A 148 -2.70 -0.73 6.36
CA TYR A 148 -2.41 -2.16 6.41
C TYR A 148 -2.03 -2.56 7.84
N TYR A 149 -2.59 -3.67 8.31
CA TYR A 149 -2.27 -4.26 9.59
C TYR A 149 -1.73 -5.68 9.38
N ASN A 150 -0.45 -5.89 9.70
CA ASN A 150 0.31 -7.09 9.36
C ASN A 150 0.19 -7.45 7.86
N GLY A 151 0.25 -6.43 7.00
CA GLY A 151 0.09 -6.55 5.56
C GLY A 151 -1.36 -6.55 5.06
N ASP A 152 -2.33 -6.97 5.89
CA ASP A 152 -3.72 -7.03 5.46
C ASP A 152 -4.34 -5.61 5.36
N PRO A 153 -5.02 -5.26 4.25
CA PRO A 153 -5.70 -3.98 4.13
C PRO A 153 -6.88 -3.90 5.11
N VAL A 154 -6.92 -2.81 5.88
CA VAL A 154 -7.96 -2.54 6.88
C VAL A 154 -8.49 -1.13 6.73
N ALA A 155 -9.77 -0.93 7.03
CA ALA A 155 -10.26 0.44 7.18
C ALA A 155 -9.64 1.04 8.45
N PRO A 156 -9.37 2.36 8.50
CA PRO A 156 -8.81 3.02 9.69
C PRO A 156 -9.57 2.69 10.99
N ALA A 157 -10.90 2.65 10.94
CA ALA A 157 -11.75 2.34 12.08
C ALA A 157 -11.79 0.85 12.48
N ASP A 158 -11.25 -0.03 11.63
CA ASP A 158 -11.20 -1.48 11.84
C ASP A 158 -9.80 -1.97 12.26
N VAL A 159 -8.83 -1.06 12.44
CA VAL A 159 -7.53 -1.37 13.04
C VAL A 159 -7.77 -1.97 14.43
N PRO A 160 -7.23 -3.17 14.75
CA PRO A 160 -7.57 -3.84 16.00
C PRO A 160 -7.13 -3.05 17.24
N ASP A 161 -8.10 -2.70 18.10
CA ASP A 161 -7.83 -2.02 19.38
C ASP A 161 -6.89 -2.82 20.31
N TRP A 162 -6.85 -4.15 20.16
CA TRP A 162 -6.01 -5.06 20.94
C TRP A 162 -5.21 -5.98 20.03
N GLN A 163 -3.90 -5.99 20.26
CA GLN A 163 -2.95 -6.84 19.56
C GLN A 163 -2.50 -7.99 20.48
N THR A 164 -2.29 -9.18 19.91
CA THR A 164 -2.35 -10.52 20.52
C THR A 164 -1.54 -10.79 21.80
N ASP A 165 -1.87 -11.92 22.45
CA ASP A 165 -1.14 -12.49 23.59
C ASP A 165 0.33 -12.85 23.24
N ASP A 166 1.26 -12.59 24.18
CA ASP A 166 2.69 -12.96 24.16
C ASP A 166 3.67 -12.19 23.25
N GLY A 167 3.69 -10.86 23.32
CA GLY A 167 4.90 -10.06 23.06
C GLY A 167 5.41 -9.98 21.61
N ASP A 168 4.66 -10.52 20.64
CA ASP A 168 4.97 -10.40 19.22
C ASP A 168 4.59 -8.99 18.71
N LEU A 169 5.52 -8.35 17.99
CA LEU A 169 5.29 -7.06 17.36
C LEU A 169 4.45 -7.23 16.08
N ASN A 170 3.53 -6.29 15.86
CA ASN A 170 2.68 -6.17 14.68
C ASN A 170 3.15 -5.00 13.81
N LEU A 171 2.88 -5.06 12.52
CA LEU A 171 3.16 -3.99 11.57
C LEU A 171 1.89 -3.19 11.29
N LEU A 172 1.96 -1.88 11.45
CA LEU A 172 0.94 -0.94 10.98
C LEU A 172 1.58 -0.07 9.91
N THR A 173 1.06 -0.12 8.68
CA THR A 173 1.52 0.71 7.57
C THR A 173 0.43 1.68 7.16
N ILE A 174 0.77 2.96 7.00
CA ILE A 174 -0.09 4.02 6.51
C ILE A 174 0.51 4.49 5.18
N ALA A 175 -0.26 4.39 4.11
CA ALA A 175 0.16 4.78 2.76
C ALA A 175 -0.82 5.82 2.21
N ALA A 176 -0.33 6.99 1.82
CA ALA A 176 -1.16 8.05 1.25
C ALA A 176 -0.59 8.60 -0.06
N ASN A 177 -1.47 9.06 -0.96
CA ASN A 177 -1.08 9.77 -2.18
C ASN A 177 -1.06 11.29 -2.01
N GLY A 178 -0.93 11.77 -0.77
CA GLY A 178 -0.84 13.17 -0.41
C GLY A 178 -0.77 13.38 1.11
N PRO A 179 -0.50 14.63 1.56
CA PRO A 179 -0.32 14.94 2.98
C PRO A 179 -1.52 14.53 3.82
N THR A 180 -1.31 13.58 4.72
CA THR A 180 -2.37 12.99 5.55
C THR A 180 -1.89 12.92 6.98
N GLU A 181 -2.56 13.66 7.87
CA GLU A 181 -2.30 13.61 9.30
C GLU A 181 -2.97 12.39 9.94
N TYR A 182 -2.24 11.71 10.81
CA TYR A 182 -2.73 10.58 11.57
C TYR A 182 -2.23 10.63 13.01
N THR A 183 -2.85 9.85 13.89
CA THR A 183 -2.45 9.70 15.28
C THR A 183 -2.53 8.23 15.68
N ILE A 184 -1.44 7.72 16.26
CA ILE A 184 -1.38 6.41 16.90
C ILE A 184 -1.18 6.61 18.39
N GLN A 185 -2.03 5.99 19.21
CA GLN A 185 -1.84 5.94 20.66
C GLN A 185 -1.73 4.48 21.07
N ALA A 186 -0.76 4.15 21.90
CA ALA A 186 -0.50 2.77 22.33
C ALA A 186 -0.43 2.65 23.85
N GLU A 187 -1.00 1.57 24.39
CA GLU A 187 -0.69 1.02 25.71
C GLU A 187 0.16 -0.23 25.48
N GLY A 188 1.47 -0.02 25.36
CA GLY A 188 2.45 -1.05 25.05
C GLY A 188 3.70 -0.48 24.37
N THR A 189 4.02 -0.96 23.17
CA THR A 189 5.16 -0.52 22.36
C THR A 189 4.66 0.09 21.06
N LEU A 190 5.27 1.20 20.70
CA LEU A 190 5.11 1.91 19.43
C LEU A 190 6.51 2.30 18.99
N ASN A 191 7.02 1.67 17.94
CA ASN A 191 8.34 1.95 17.39
C ASN A 191 8.20 2.24 15.90
N PRO A 192 8.64 3.41 15.41
CA PRO A 192 8.74 3.66 13.98
C PRO A 192 9.73 2.68 13.34
N ASP A 193 9.39 2.19 12.16
CA ASP A 193 10.24 1.35 11.33
C ASP A 193 10.96 2.21 10.28
N THR A 194 12.06 2.84 10.68
CA THR A 194 12.83 3.74 9.82
C THR A 194 13.78 3.02 8.86
N VAL A 195 13.80 1.68 8.91
CA VAL A 195 14.73 0.87 8.10
C VAL A 195 14.00 0.07 7.04
N GLY A 196 12.84 -0.51 7.38
CA GLY A 196 12.07 -1.26 6.41
C GLY A 196 10.80 -0.52 6.01
N GLY A 197 10.27 -0.88 4.84
CA GLY A 197 9.19 -0.14 4.21
C GLY A 197 9.66 0.58 2.96
N ASN A 198 10.97 0.72 2.75
CA ASN A 198 11.50 1.14 1.46
C ASN A 198 11.34 0.00 0.45
N PHE A 199 10.48 0.25 -0.53
CA PHE A 199 10.23 -0.64 -1.66
C PHE A 199 10.54 0.02 -3.01
N SER A 200 11.27 1.14 -3.00
CA SER A 200 11.71 1.76 -4.24
C SER A 200 12.73 0.85 -4.90
N ALA A 201 12.57 0.58 -6.20
CA ALA A 201 13.56 -0.15 -6.95
C ALA A 201 14.90 0.61 -7.00
N ASP A 202 15.99 -0.13 -7.11
CA ASP A 202 17.32 0.44 -7.26
C ASP A 202 17.52 1.00 -8.68
N SER A 203 18.46 1.95 -8.80
CA SER A 203 18.71 2.64 -10.06
C SER A 203 19.28 1.74 -11.18
N ASP A 204 19.74 0.54 -10.84
CA ASP A 204 20.26 -0.47 -11.76
C ASP A 204 19.29 -1.62 -12.04
N ASP A 205 18.07 -1.56 -11.52
CA ASP A 205 16.99 -2.54 -11.76
C ASP A 205 16.26 -2.35 -13.09
N GLU A 206 16.96 -1.84 -14.11
CA GLU A 206 16.38 -1.55 -15.40
C GLU A 206 15.88 -2.85 -16.09
N PRO A 207 14.60 -2.90 -16.50
CA PRO A 207 14.07 -4.04 -17.24
C PRO A 207 14.81 -4.30 -18.56
N VAL A 208 14.93 -5.57 -18.93
CA VAL A 208 15.58 -6.02 -20.17
C VAL A 208 14.53 -6.42 -21.21
N GLU A 209 14.64 -5.90 -22.43
CA GLU A 209 13.80 -6.31 -23.57
C GLU A 209 14.25 -7.66 -24.13
N ASN A 210 13.30 -8.60 -24.22
CA ASN A 210 13.50 -9.94 -24.77
C ASN A 210 13.37 -9.97 -26.31
N ASP A 211 13.83 -11.05 -26.93
CA ASP A 211 13.77 -11.25 -28.39
C ASP A 211 12.32 -11.27 -28.96
N ASP A 212 11.32 -11.53 -28.11
CA ASP A 212 9.90 -11.57 -28.47
C ASP A 212 9.15 -10.25 -28.23
N GLY A 213 9.83 -9.23 -27.70
CA GLY A 213 9.28 -7.91 -27.41
C GLY A 213 8.71 -7.74 -25.99
N THR A 214 8.72 -8.79 -25.17
CA THR A 214 8.39 -8.67 -23.73
C THR A 214 9.53 -8.00 -22.95
N LEU A 215 9.23 -7.48 -21.76
CA LEU A 215 10.20 -6.87 -20.84
C LEU A 215 10.31 -7.71 -19.57
N THR A 216 11.53 -7.99 -19.12
CA THR A 216 11.79 -8.75 -17.89
C THR A 216 12.58 -7.93 -16.88
N ALA A 217 12.09 -7.87 -15.64
CA ALA A 217 12.84 -7.43 -14.47
C ALA A 217 13.25 -8.65 -13.62
N ALA A 218 14.47 -8.66 -13.10
CA ALA A 218 14.97 -9.73 -12.25
C ALA A 218 16.01 -9.20 -11.26
N ASP A 219 15.77 -9.45 -9.97
CA ASP A 219 16.71 -9.07 -8.91
C ASP A 219 16.54 -9.93 -7.63
N GLU A 220 17.31 -9.64 -6.58
CA GLU A 220 17.19 -10.20 -5.23
C GLU A 220 16.83 -9.12 -4.21
N THR A 221 15.69 -9.30 -3.53
CA THR A 221 15.26 -8.39 -2.47
C THR A 221 15.21 -9.04 -1.08
N GLY A 222 15.03 -8.21 -0.06
CA GLY A 222 14.86 -8.63 1.34
C GLY A 222 16.18 -8.79 2.11
N PRO A 223 16.28 -8.27 3.35
CA PRO A 223 17.51 -8.32 4.12
C PRO A 223 17.72 -9.70 4.75
N LEU A 224 18.96 -10.07 5.08
CA LEU A 224 19.21 -11.25 5.93
C LEU A 224 18.49 -11.10 7.29
N PRO A 225 17.66 -12.08 7.72
CA PRO A 225 16.82 -11.88 8.91
C PRO A 225 17.59 -11.61 10.20
N ALA A 226 18.80 -12.17 10.32
CA ALA A 226 19.68 -11.94 11.46
C ALA A 226 20.12 -10.48 11.61
N ASP A 227 20.12 -9.74 10.49
CA ASP A 227 20.50 -8.33 10.41
C ASP A 227 19.28 -7.40 10.51
N ALA A 228 18.06 -7.93 10.37
CA ALA A 228 16.81 -7.17 10.23
C ALA A 228 15.75 -7.48 11.32
N GLY A 229 16.02 -8.42 12.24
CA GLY A 229 15.08 -8.75 13.31
C GLY A 229 13.78 -9.43 12.85
N GLY A 230 13.75 -9.97 11.63
CA GLY A 230 12.66 -10.77 11.06
C GLY A 230 11.38 -10.03 10.68
N LEU A 231 11.25 -8.76 11.05
CA LEU A 231 10.07 -7.91 10.77
C LEU A 231 10.36 -6.76 9.82
N THR A 232 11.63 -6.56 9.42
CA THR A 232 11.99 -5.63 8.36
C THR A 232 11.69 -6.28 7.01
N TYR A 233 10.73 -5.72 6.29
CA TYR A 233 10.55 -5.98 4.87
C TYR A 233 11.22 -4.88 4.06
N LEU A 234 11.98 -5.30 3.03
CA LEU A 234 12.48 -4.50 1.92
C LEU A 234 12.00 -5.14 0.63
N GLY A 235 12.08 -4.42 -0.47
CA GLY A 235 11.41 -4.80 -1.70
C GLY A 235 11.76 -3.85 -2.82
N ASP A 236 11.27 -4.19 -4.01
CA ASP A 236 11.38 -3.36 -5.19
C ASP A 236 10.00 -3.17 -5.80
N ARG A 237 9.81 -2.02 -6.45
CA ARG A 237 8.54 -1.61 -7.05
C ARG A 237 8.75 -1.30 -8.51
N TYR A 238 7.79 -1.73 -9.32
CA TYR A 238 7.75 -1.51 -10.76
C TYR A 238 6.42 -0.91 -11.19
N LEU A 239 6.46 -0.05 -12.21
CA LEU A 239 5.31 0.42 -12.96
C LEU A 239 5.19 -0.40 -14.23
N PHE A 240 3.98 -0.88 -14.54
CA PHE A 240 3.77 -1.64 -15.77
C PHE A 240 2.42 -1.34 -16.41
N SER A 241 2.29 -1.63 -17.70
CA SER A 241 1.01 -1.69 -18.43
C SER A 241 1.05 -2.89 -19.37
N GLY A 242 -0.11 -3.44 -19.70
CA GLY A 242 -0.23 -4.69 -20.45
C GLY A 242 -0.45 -5.90 -19.55
N THR A 243 0.11 -7.07 -19.93
CA THR A 243 -0.15 -8.34 -19.26
C THR A 243 1.10 -8.95 -18.65
N VAL A 244 0.94 -9.53 -17.46
CA VAL A 244 1.98 -10.31 -16.80
C VAL A 244 1.97 -11.73 -17.34
N GLU A 245 3.05 -12.11 -18.02
CA GLU A 245 3.21 -13.45 -18.59
C GLU A 245 3.86 -14.41 -17.59
N GLU A 246 4.83 -13.92 -16.81
CA GLU A 246 5.55 -14.71 -15.82
C GLU A 246 5.87 -13.89 -14.58
N LEU A 247 5.74 -14.54 -13.42
CA LEU A 247 6.25 -14.04 -12.15
C LEU A 247 6.85 -15.24 -11.42
N SER A 248 8.12 -15.20 -11.07
CA SER A 248 8.80 -16.23 -10.30
C SER A 248 9.35 -15.61 -9.02
N LEU A 249 9.23 -16.35 -7.91
CA LEU A 249 9.68 -15.92 -6.59
C LEU A 249 10.38 -17.10 -5.94
N THR A 250 11.65 -16.93 -5.60
CA THR A 250 12.52 -17.98 -5.06
C THR A 250 13.17 -17.48 -3.77
N PRO A 251 12.49 -17.62 -2.61
CA PRO A 251 13.10 -17.29 -1.33
C PRO A 251 14.26 -18.24 -1.04
N ALA A 252 15.37 -17.71 -0.51
CA ALA A 252 16.55 -18.51 -0.18
C ALA A 252 16.28 -19.53 0.94
N ASP A 253 15.30 -19.26 1.80
CA ASP A 253 14.77 -20.20 2.80
C ASP A 253 13.23 -20.15 2.80
N PRO A 254 12.52 -21.29 2.84
CA PRO A 254 11.05 -21.33 2.83
C PRO A 254 10.39 -20.74 4.09
N SER A 255 11.17 -20.38 5.12
CA SER A 255 10.68 -19.63 6.28
C SER A 255 10.61 -18.13 6.05
N TYR A 256 11.17 -17.62 4.96
CA TYR A 256 11.06 -16.21 4.59
C TYR A 256 9.69 -15.94 4.00
N ASN A 257 9.10 -14.84 4.43
CA ASN A 257 7.85 -14.34 3.93
C ASN A 257 8.13 -13.43 2.75
N VAL A 258 7.35 -13.65 1.69
CA VAL A 258 7.35 -12.83 0.48
C VAL A 258 5.92 -12.36 0.28
N GLU A 259 5.75 -11.05 0.15
CA GLU A 259 4.48 -10.39 -0.09
C GLU A 259 4.55 -9.72 -1.46
N VAL A 260 3.46 -9.85 -2.22
CA VAL A 260 3.30 -9.19 -3.52
C VAL A 260 2.15 -8.23 -3.41
N TYR A 261 2.40 -6.98 -3.76
CA TYR A 261 1.42 -5.93 -3.77
C TYR A 261 1.15 -5.52 -5.23
N LEU A 262 -0.14 -5.45 -5.57
CA LEU A 262 -0.61 -4.98 -6.88
C LEU A 262 -1.56 -3.80 -6.66
N ASP A 263 -1.19 -2.64 -7.19
CA ASP A 263 -1.87 -1.37 -6.91
C ASP A 263 -2.01 -1.19 -5.38
N GLU A 264 -0.87 -1.36 -4.70
CA GLU A 264 -0.70 -1.29 -3.24
C GLU A 264 -1.49 -2.35 -2.45
N ARG A 265 -2.28 -3.21 -3.08
CA ARG A 265 -3.03 -4.27 -2.39
C ARG A 265 -2.22 -5.56 -2.33
N ILE A 266 -2.11 -6.19 -1.16
CA ILE A 266 -1.55 -7.54 -1.09
C ILE A 266 -2.41 -8.49 -1.91
N VAL A 267 -1.76 -9.21 -2.81
CA VAL A 267 -2.37 -10.23 -3.67
C VAL A 267 -1.56 -11.51 -3.65
N SER A 268 -2.21 -12.61 -4.07
CA SER A 268 -1.46 -13.83 -4.35
C SER A 268 -0.63 -13.65 -5.63
N PRO A 269 0.55 -14.28 -5.76
CA PRO A 269 1.31 -14.24 -7.01
C PRO A 269 0.52 -14.76 -8.22
N SER A 270 -0.46 -15.66 -8.01
CA SER A 270 -1.37 -16.11 -9.08
C SER A 270 -2.29 -15.00 -9.57
N THR A 271 -2.77 -14.11 -8.70
CA THR A 271 -3.63 -12.97 -9.11
C THR A 271 -2.91 -12.09 -10.13
N VAL A 272 -1.60 -11.87 -9.93
CA VAL A 272 -0.76 -11.10 -10.84
C VAL A 272 -0.60 -11.84 -12.17
N ARG A 273 -0.21 -13.13 -12.13
CA ARG A 273 -0.03 -13.95 -13.35
C ARG A 273 -1.32 -14.15 -14.17
N ASP A 274 -2.46 -14.24 -13.48
CA ASP A 274 -3.75 -14.44 -14.14
C ASP A 274 -4.36 -13.11 -14.64
N ASN A 275 -3.70 -11.98 -14.35
CA ASN A 275 -4.16 -10.63 -14.69
C ASN A 275 -5.58 -10.31 -14.18
N ASP A 276 -5.88 -10.79 -12.96
CA ASP A 276 -7.19 -10.65 -12.30
C ASP A 276 -7.29 -9.34 -11.50
N PHE A 277 -7.03 -8.19 -12.14
CA PHE A 277 -7.03 -6.86 -11.51
C PHE A 277 -8.06 -5.87 -12.08
#